data_AF-A0A1V5T8Y7-F1
#
_entry.id   AF-A0A1V5T8Y7-F1
#
_cell.length_a   1.000
_cell.length_b   1.000
_cell.length_c   1.000
_cell.angle_alpha   90.00
_cell.angle_beta   90.00
_cell.angle_gamma   90.00
#
_symmetry.space_group_name_H-M   'P 1'
#
loop_
_entity.id
_entity.type
_entity.pdbx_description
1 polymer ?
#
loop_
_entity_poly.entity_id
_entity_poly.type
_entity_poly.pdbx_seq_one_letter_code
_entity_poly.pdbx_strand_id
1 'polypeptide(L)'
;MKNSNLFLIFLLTFMIYSCEKEKDNETNLNLEKVSGFVQKGPYLNGTSMTISELTDDLTPTGKNFTSQILDNKGTFEIKNVNLSSQYVELKADGFYFNEVTNSNSSAQLTLFALSDLSNKSSLNVNILSNLEKNRVDYLVSNGTTFSEAKTQAQTEILSIFEISKEGIPESEQLDILKSGDDNAILLAVSVILQGYLSVSELSELLANISTDIREDGRLNSQTLGSTLINNARTIKLEEVRDNIESRCEELGLNTTIPDFEKYVNQFIDSTEFEFTGFIEYPETGKHGANILDKTKTDYNAGTYSMKAILPDGTNLKVKISGQNWFFPAFQDNTGWEHSDWNDSDNSRIFTATKTGEIDFEILFESYQDSTWSNNIKIFVYENDDLEPTWLKEITVE
;
A
#
# COMPACT_ATOMS: atom_id res chain seq x y z
N MET A 1 30.27 -67.30 -76.88
CA MET A 1 29.18 -66.98 -75.92
C MET A 1 29.80 -66.37 -74.68
N LYS A 2 29.38 -65.13 -74.38
CA LYS A 2 29.59 -64.23 -73.22
C LYS A 2 30.56 -64.63 -72.06
N ASN A 3 31.64 -63.85 -71.93
CA ASN A 3 32.08 -62.97 -70.82
C ASN A 3 31.36 -63.10 -69.46
N SER A 4 31.91 -62.84 -68.27
CA SER A 4 33.23 -62.41 -67.75
C SER A 4 33.06 -62.27 -66.21
N ASN A 5 34.15 -62.47 -65.45
CA ASN A 5 34.54 -61.93 -64.13
C ASN A 5 33.53 -61.15 -63.26
N LEU A 6 33.57 -61.32 -61.93
CA LEU A 6 34.39 -60.51 -61.01
C LEU A 6 33.93 -60.67 -59.54
N PHE A 7 34.91 -60.70 -58.65
CA PHE A 7 34.86 -60.73 -57.17
C PHE A 7 34.17 -59.48 -56.57
N LEU A 8 33.48 -59.59 -55.43
CA LEU A 8 33.44 -58.50 -54.43
C LEU A 8 33.01 -58.96 -53.01
N ILE A 9 33.82 -58.53 -52.05
CA ILE A 9 33.64 -58.53 -50.59
C ILE A 9 32.61 -57.45 -50.21
N PHE A 10 31.77 -57.67 -49.19
CA PHE A 10 30.95 -56.60 -48.61
C PHE A 10 31.16 -56.42 -47.10
N LEU A 11 31.18 -55.14 -46.75
CA LEU A 11 31.80 -54.49 -45.62
C LEU A 11 30.74 -54.15 -44.55
N LEU A 12 31.16 -54.20 -43.29
CA LEU A 12 30.44 -53.76 -42.09
C LEU A 12 30.05 -52.27 -42.21
N THR A 13 28.76 -51.93 -42.02
CA THR A 13 28.29 -50.53 -41.99
C THR A 13 27.82 -50.15 -40.59
N PHE A 14 28.60 -49.26 -39.96
CA PHE A 14 28.28 -48.53 -38.74
C PHE A 14 27.33 -47.37 -39.11
N MET A 15 26.10 -47.34 -38.59
CA MET A 15 25.25 -46.16 -38.67
C MET A 15 25.61 -45.21 -37.53
N ILE A 16 26.08 -44.02 -37.91
CA ILE A 16 26.30 -42.88 -37.03
C ILE A 16 25.02 -42.05 -37.10
N TYR A 17 24.23 -42.02 -36.02
CA TYR A 17 23.16 -41.05 -35.88
C TYR A 17 23.80 -39.69 -35.61
N SER A 18 23.66 -38.78 -36.57
CA SER A 18 24.01 -37.37 -36.42
C SER A 18 22.94 -36.71 -35.54
N CYS A 19 23.34 -36.19 -34.38
CA CYS A 19 22.56 -35.20 -33.65
C CYS A 19 22.42 -33.96 -34.54
N GLU A 20 21.18 -33.67 -34.96
CA GLU A 20 20.82 -32.36 -35.46
C GLU A 20 20.85 -31.42 -34.25
N LYS A 21 21.84 -30.52 -34.20
CA LYS A 21 21.83 -29.43 -33.23
C LYS A 21 20.63 -28.55 -33.56
N GLU A 22 19.64 -28.53 -32.67
CA GLU A 22 18.67 -27.45 -32.62
C GLU A 22 19.47 -26.14 -32.59
N LYS A 23 19.16 -25.26 -33.55
CA LYS A 23 19.66 -23.89 -33.51
C LYS A 23 18.90 -23.22 -32.38
N ASP A 24 19.52 -23.16 -31.20
CA ASP A 24 19.25 -22.09 -30.25
C ASP A 24 19.40 -20.78 -31.02
N ASN A 25 18.28 -20.11 -31.29
CA ASN A 25 18.32 -18.73 -31.72
C ASN A 25 18.78 -17.94 -30.50
N GLU A 26 20.09 -17.90 -30.25
CA GLU A 26 20.67 -16.94 -29.31
C GLU A 26 20.42 -15.52 -29.86
N THR A 27 19.29 -14.94 -29.48
CA THR A 27 19.03 -13.51 -29.63
C THR A 27 19.97 -12.78 -28.68
N ASN A 28 21.16 -12.46 -29.18
CA ASN A 28 22.07 -11.56 -28.48
C ASN A 28 21.51 -10.13 -28.53
N LEU A 29 20.79 -9.74 -27.46
CA LEU A 29 20.25 -8.41 -27.27
C LEU A 29 21.33 -7.51 -26.64
N ASN A 30 21.71 -6.46 -27.36
CA ASN A 30 22.71 -5.49 -26.89
C ASN A 30 22.05 -4.12 -26.74
N LEU A 31 21.93 -3.67 -25.50
CA LEU A 31 21.38 -2.35 -25.16
C LEU A 31 22.51 -1.46 -24.67
N GLU A 32 22.68 -0.29 -25.31
CA GLU A 32 23.65 0.72 -24.86
C GLU A 32 23.38 1.13 -23.41
N LYS A 33 22.10 1.20 -23.04
CA LYS A 33 21.67 1.44 -21.67
C LYS A 33 20.26 0.93 -21.40
N VAL A 34 19.99 0.64 -20.13
CA VAL A 34 18.67 0.44 -19.55
C VAL A 34 18.50 1.47 -18.44
N SER A 35 17.38 2.17 -18.40
CA SER A 35 17.11 3.23 -17.42
C SER A 35 15.67 3.24 -16.94
N GLY A 36 15.36 4.00 -15.90
CA GLY A 36 14.00 4.26 -15.47
C GLY A 36 13.95 4.72 -14.03
N PHE A 37 12.82 4.50 -13.38
CA PHE A 37 12.55 4.97 -12.02
C PHE A 37 12.14 3.83 -11.08
N VAL A 38 12.52 3.93 -9.81
CA VAL A 38 12.01 3.08 -8.74
C VAL A 38 11.07 3.89 -7.85
N GLN A 39 9.82 3.44 -7.76
CA GLN A 39 8.71 4.25 -7.29
C GLN A 39 7.66 3.43 -6.53
N LYS A 40 7.59 3.64 -5.23
CA LYS A 40 6.37 3.51 -4.41
C LYS A 40 5.90 4.93 -4.11
N GLY A 41 6.82 5.63 -3.46
CA GLY A 41 7.21 7.01 -3.74
C GLY A 41 8.64 6.99 -4.32
N PRO A 42 9.22 8.13 -4.74
CA PRO A 42 10.58 8.13 -5.29
C PRO A 42 11.57 7.51 -4.31
N TYR A 43 12.28 6.47 -4.76
CA TYR A 43 13.34 5.86 -3.96
C TYR A 43 14.52 6.82 -3.81
N LEU A 44 15.21 6.71 -2.69
CA LEU A 44 16.28 7.64 -2.31
C LEU A 44 17.62 7.26 -2.95
N ASN A 45 18.50 8.26 -3.02
CA ASN A 45 19.89 8.09 -3.44
C ASN A 45 20.58 6.98 -2.62
N GLY A 46 21.32 6.11 -3.29
CA GLY A 46 22.04 4.98 -2.70
C GLY A 46 21.24 3.68 -2.66
N THR A 47 19.98 3.68 -3.13
CA THR A 47 19.18 2.45 -3.35
C THR A 47 19.92 1.50 -4.28
N SER A 48 19.97 0.22 -3.91
CA SER A 48 20.60 -0.84 -4.69
C SER A 48 19.68 -1.34 -5.79
N MET A 49 20.22 -1.51 -7.00
CA MET A 49 19.51 -2.02 -8.17
C MET A 49 20.22 -3.22 -8.76
N THR A 50 19.45 -4.25 -9.11
CA THR A 50 19.93 -5.42 -9.86
C THR A 50 19.00 -5.71 -11.03
N ILE A 51 19.56 -5.94 -12.22
CA ILE A 51 18.88 -6.55 -13.37
C ILE A 51 19.44 -7.96 -13.51
N SER A 52 18.58 -8.96 -13.39
CA SER A 52 18.91 -10.37 -13.57
C SER A 52 18.34 -10.86 -14.91
N GLU A 53 19.17 -11.45 -15.75
CA GLU A 53 18.70 -12.12 -16.97
C GLU A 53 17.94 -13.40 -16.63
N LEU A 54 16.83 -13.61 -17.32
CA LEU A 54 15.96 -14.78 -17.18
C LEU A 54 15.87 -15.56 -18.49
N THR A 55 15.67 -16.86 -18.39
CA THR A 55 15.27 -17.71 -19.54
C THR A 55 13.81 -17.49 -19.93
N ASP A 56 13.35 -18.15 -21.00
CA ASP A 56 11.94 -18.14 -21.43
C ASP A 56 10.98 -18.66 -20.36
N ASP A 57 11.43 -19.58 -19.50
CA ASP A 57 10.68 -20.11 -18.35
C ASP A 57 10.85 -19.24 -17.09
N LEU A 58 11.35 -18.00 -17.24
CA LEU A 58 11.61 -17.04 -16.16
C LEU A 58 12.59 -17.53 -15.08
N THR A 59 13.45 -18.50 -15.42
CA THR A 59 14.51 -18.95 -14.49
C THR A 59 15.77 -18.10 -14.64
N PRO A 60 16.42 -17.66 -13.55
CA PRO A 60 17.64 -16.86 -13.64
C PRO A 60 18.80 -17.58 -14.32
N THR A 61 19.47 -16.91 -15.26
CA THR A 61 20.65 -17.47 -15.95
C THR A 61 21.95 -17.31 -15.13
N GLY A 62 21.92 -16.45 -14.10
CA GLY A 62 23.09 -16.04 -13.31
C GLY A 62 23.80 -14.79 -13.83
N LYS A 63 23.39 -14.25 -14.99
CA LYS A 63 23.91 -12.99 -15.53
C LYS A 63 23.19 -11.81 -14.89
N ASN A 64 23.91 -11.03 -14.09
CA ASN A 64 23.37 -9.91 -13.34
C ASN A 64 24.11 -8.60 -13.63
N PHE A 65 23.38 -7.50 -13.66
CA PHE A 65 23.90 -6.14 -13.77
C PHE A 65 23.46 -5.35 -12.55
N THR A 66 24.41 -4.75 -11.83
CA THR A 66 24.11 -3.98 -10.61
C THR A 66 24.37 -2.50 -10.82
N SER A 67 23.55 -1.64 -10.23
CA SER A 67 23.75 -0.20 -10.18
C SER A 67 23.17 0.36 -8.89
N GLN A 68 23.22 1.68 -8.73
CA GLN A 68 22.62 2.40 -7.63
C GLN A 68 21.90 3.64 -8.15
N ILE A 69 20.80 4.01 -7.48
CA ILE A 69 20.11 5.26 -7.74
C ILE A 69 21.00 6.42 -7.27
N LEU A 70 21.16 7.44 -8.12
CA LEU A 70 22.08 8.57 -7.87
C LEU A 70 21.39 9.89 -7.53
N ASP A 71 20.06 9.89 -7.45
CA ASP A 71 19.25 11.04 -7.09
C ASP A 71 18.10 10.66 -6.15
N ASN A 72 17.33 11.65 -5.69
CA ASN A 72 16.15 11.43 -4.85
C ASN A 72 14.85 11.37 -5.68
N LYS A 73 14.96 11.20 -7.00
CA LYS A 73 13.84 11.02 -7.93
C LYS A 73 13.60 9.53 -8.23
N GLY A 74 14.47 8.66 -7.74
CA GLY A 74 14.43 7.23 -8.00
C GLY A 74 15.07 6.84 -9.32
N THR A 75 15.84 7.71 -9.98
CA THR A 75 16.38 7.45 -11.33
C THR A 75 17.54 6.45 -11.27
N PHE A 76 17.49 5.43 -12.14
CA PHE A 76 18.62 4.53 -12.37
C PHE A 76 19.03 4.48 -13.84
N GLU A 77 20.30 4.15 -14.08
CA GLU A 77 20.84 3.85 -15.40
C GLU A 77 21.89 2.73 -15.27
N ILE A 78 21.82 1.75 -16.18
CA ILE A 78 22.80 0.68 -16.35
C ILE A 78 23.23 0.70 -17.80
N LYS A 79 24.54 0.81 -18.04
CA LYS A 79 25.12 0.87 -19.39
C LYS A 79 25.62 -0.48 -19.86
N ASN A 80 25.63 -0.67 -21.18
CA ASN A 80 26.19 -1.83 -21.87
C ASN A 80 25.59 -3.16 -21.39
N VAL A 81 24.26 -3.25 -21.40
CA VAL A 81 23.51 -4.46 -21.04
C VAL A 81 23.52 -5.39 -22.24
N ASN A 82 24.22 -6.51 -22.10
CA ASN A 82 24.27 -7.58 -23.10
C ASN A 82 23.53 -8.80 -22.55
N LEU A 83 22.50 -9.25 -23.25
CA LEU A 83 21.66 -10.37 -22.85
C LEU A 83 21.59 -11.40 -23.97
N SER A 84 21.53 -12.66 -23.58
CA SER A 84 21.26 -13.83 -24.44
C SER A 84 19.76 -14.15 -24.50
N SER A 85 18.98 -13.62 -23.55
CA SER A 85 17.52 -13.67 -23.50
C SER A 85 16.96 -12.26 -23.29
N GLN A 86 15.78 -11.97 -23.83
CA GLN A 86 15.12 -10.68 -23.66
C GLN A 86 14.48 -10.46 -22.27
N TYR A 87 14.26 -11.53 -21.51
CA TYR A 87 13.53 -11.47 -20.24
C TYR A 87 14.45 -11.09 -19.08
N VAL A 88 13.96 -10.19 -18.23
CA VAL A 88 14.71 -9.72 -17.06
C VAL A 88 13.83 -9.58 -15.83
N GLU A 89 14.45 -9.79 -14.66
CA GLU A 89 13.93 -9.36 -13.36
C GLU A 89 14.72 -8.13 -12.90
N LEU A 90 14.01 -7.05 -12.57
CA LEU A 90 14.55 -5.92 -11.85
C LEU A 90 14.26 -6.11 -10.37
N LYS A 91 15.27 -5.90 -9.53
CA LYS A 91 15.16 -5.84 -8.08
C LYS A 91 15.70 -4.51 -7.58
N ALA A 92 14.86 -3.77 -6.86
CA ALA A 92 15.23 -2.54 -6.17
C ALA A 92 15.15 -2.75 -4.67
N ASP A 93 16.15 -2.31 -3.92
CA ASP A 93 16.19 -2.43 -2.45
C ASP A 93 16.75 -1.17 -1.82
N GLY A 94 15.89 -0.45 -1.09
CA GLY A 94 16.25 0.86 -0.55
C GLY A 94 15.13 1.57 0.20
N PHE A 95 15.45 2.79 0.64
CA PHE A 95 14.50 3.68 1.30
C PHE A 95 13.69 4.46 0.26
N TYR A 96 12.46 4.83 0.61
CA TYR A 96 11.54 5.55 -0.26
C TYR A 96 10.92 6.74 0.47
N PHE A 97 10.45 7.73 -0.29
CA PHE A 97 9.61 8.78 0.26
C PHE A 97 8.18 8.25 0.46
N ASN A 98 7.66 8.28 1.68
CA ASN A 98 6.28 7.94 2.00
C ASN A 98 5.40 9.18 1.80
N GLU A 99 4.50 9.09 0.82
CA GLU A 99 3.60 10.15 0.39
C GLU A 99 2.49 10.41 1.41
N VAL A 100 2.14 9.39 2.20
CA VAL A 100 1.10 9.49 3.22
C VAL A 100 1.60 10.21 4.46
N THR A 101 2.83 9.91 4.90
CA THR A 101 3.41 10.46 6.14
C THR A 101 4.38 11.61 5.91
N ASN A 102 4.52 12.10 4.68
CA ASN A 102 5.44 13.15 4.26
C ASN A 102 6.88 12.97 4.80
N SER A 103 7.40 11.75 4.75
CA SER A 103 8.70 11.42 5.35
C SER A 103 9.38 10.27 4.64
N ASN A 104 10.71 10.21 4.75
CA ASN A 104 11.45 9.05 4.27
C ASN A 104 11.12 7.82 5.13
N SER A 105 11.04 6.66 4.50
CA SER A 105 10.78 5.40 5.17
C SER A 105 11.82 5.11 6.26
N SER A 106 11.38 4.50 7.36
CA SER A 106 12.26 4.14 8.49
C SER A 106 13.06 2.86 8.26
N ALA A 107 12.69 2.08 7.24
CA ALA A 107 13.36 0.86 6.80
C ALA A 107 13.34 0.77 5.26
N GLN A 108 14.11 -0.18 4.74
CA GLN A 108 14.18 -0.46 3.30
C GLN A 108 12.98 -1.31 2.87
N LEU A 109 12.51 -1.09 1.65
CA LEU A 109 11.51 -1.91 0.98
C LEU A 109 12.09 -2.45 -0.33
N THR A 110 11.99 -3.75 -0.53
CA THR A 110 12.38 -4.39 -1.79
C THR A 110 11.18 -4.46 -2.73
N LEU A 111 11.35 -4.03 -3.97
CA LEU A 111 10.36 -4.18 -5.04
C LEU A 111 10.95 -4.86 -6.27
N PHE A 112 10.08 -5.52 -7.02
CA PHE A 112 10.45 -6.26 -8.23
C PHE A 112 9.70 -5.80 -9.48
N ALA A 113 10.25 -6.07 -10.65
CA ALA A 113 9.55 -5.99 -11.92
C ALA A 113 10.05 -7.07 -12.89
N LEU A 114 9.13 -7.70 -13.62
CA LEU A 114 9.45 -8.60 -14.73
C LEU A 114 9.17 -7.89 -16.05
N SER A 115 10.08 -8.02 -17.02
CA SER A 115 9.97 -7.32 -18.31
C SER A 115 10.63 -8.06 -19.48
N ASP A 116 10.14 -7.78 -20.70
CA ASP A 116 10.73 -8.17 -22.00
C ASP A 116 11.43 -6.97 -22.65
N LEU A 117 12.75 -6.99 -22.74
CA LEU A 117 13.56 -5.90 -23.27
C LEU A 117 13.70 -5.89 -24.81
N SER A 118 12.98 -6.73 -25.56
CA SER A 118 13.14 -6.84 -27.02
C SER A 118 12.96 -5.51 -27.76
N ASN A 119 12.02 -4.67 -27.30
CA ASN A 119 11.65 -3.42 -27.97
C ASN A 119 11.67 -2.19 -27.04
N LYS A 120 12.23 -2.31 -25.84
CA LYS A 120 12.28 -1.24 -24.83
C LYS A 120 13.59 -1.24 -24.07
N SER A 121 14.00 -0.06 -23.62
CA SER A 121 15.19 0.17 -22.80
C SER A 121 14.89 1.05 -21.57
N SER A 122 13.62 1.40 -21.37
CA SER A 122 13.15 2.13 -20.19
C SER A 122 12.20 1.25 -19.39
N LEU A 123 12.51 1.02 -18.12
CA LEU A 123 11.72 0.18 -17.22
C LEU A 123 11.66 0.80 -15.82
N ASN A 124 10.48 0.85 -15.24
CA ASN A 124 10.27 1.28 -13.87
C ASN A 124 10.05 0.08 -12.95
N VAL A 125 10.36 0.24 -11.67
CA VAL A 125 10.00 -0.71 -10.62
C VAL A 125 8.98 -0.02 -9.72
N ASN A 126 7.78 -0.57 -9.61
CA ASN A 126 6.73 0.01 -8.80
C ASN A 126 5.84 -1.05 -8.12
N ILE A 127 4.82 -0.57 -7.41
CA ILE A 127 3.96 -1.44 -6.61
C ILE A 127 3.15 -2.42 -7.48
N LEU A 128 2.68 -2.00 -8.66
CA LEU A 128 1.97 -2.89 -9.58
C LEU A 128 2.92 -3.95 -10.15
N SER A 129 4.09 -3.56 -10.63
CA SER A 129 5.08 -4.51 -11.16
C SER A 129 5.53 -5.53 -10.12
N ASN A 130 5.57 -5.13 -8.84
CA ASN A 130 5.91 -5.99 -7.73
C ASN A 130 4.82 -7.04 -7.45
N LEU A 131 3.55 -6.61 -7.40
CA LEU A 131 2.42 -7.52 -7.18
C LEU A 131 2.27 -8.55 -8.31
N GLU A 132 2.58 -8.16 -9.55
CA GLU A 132 2.50 -9.04 -10.73
C GLU A 132 3.49 -10.20 -10.68
N LYS A 133 4.65 -10.03 -10.04
CA LYS A 133 5.80 -10.93 -10.16
C LYS A 133 5.44 -12.42 -10.05
N ASN A 134 4.90 -12.82 -8.89
CA ASN A 134 4.60 -14.23 -8.63
C ASN A 134 3.45 -14.76 -9.49
N ARG A 135 2.52 -13.88 -9.89
CA ARG A 135 1.39 -14.24 -10.75
C ARG A 135 1.88 -14.50 -12.17
N VAL A 136 2.75 -13.66 -12.71
CA VAL A 136 3.39 -13.84 -14.01
C VAL A 136 4.25 -15.11 -14.02
N ASP A 137 5.09 -15.31 -13.00
CA ASP A 137 5.89 -16.53 -12.84
C ASP A 137 5.00 -17.80 -12.87
N TYR A 138 3.88 -17.78 -12.15
CA TYR A 138 2.92 -18.89 -12.14
C TYR A 138 2.27 -19.13 -13.51
N LEU A 139 1.79 -18.07 -14.18
CA LEU A 139 1.12 -18.18 -15.48
C LEU A 139 2.07 -18.72 -16.56
N VAL A 140 3.32 -18.24 -16.60
CA VAL A 140 4.35 -18.72 -17.53
C VAL A 140 4.70 -20.18 -17.26
N SER A 141 4.87 -20.57 -15.98
CA SER A 141 5.13 -21.97 -15.62
C SER A 141 4.00 -22.94 -16.03
N ASN A 142 2.79 -22.42 -16.24
CA ASN A 142 1.63 -23.17 -16.73
C ASN A 142 1.42 -23.04 -18.25
N GLY A 143 2.40 -22.51 -18.99
CA GLY A 143 2.42 -22.46 -20.45
C GLY A 143 1.81 -21.21 -21.08
N THR A 144 1.47 -20.19 -20.29
CA THR A 144 1.03 -18.88 -20.81
C THR A 144 2.23 -18.13 -21.36
N THR A 145 2.09 -17.40 -22.47
CA THR A 145 3.20 -16.58 -22.96
C THR A 145 3.48 -15.42 -22.01
N PHE A 146 4.73 -14.93 -21.95
CA PHE A 146 5.10 -13.82 -21.07
C PHE A 146 4.21 -12.59 -21.25
N SER A 147 3.92 -12.20 -22.50
CA SER A 147 3.08 -11.04 -22.80
C SER A 147 1.63 -11.23 -22.32
N GLU A 148 1.04 -12.40 -22.54
CA GLU A 148 -0.32 -12.70 -22.06
C GLU A 148 -0.36 -12.76 -20.53
N ALA A 149 0.67 -13.36 -19.91
CA ALA A 149 0.80 -13.44 -18.46
C ALA A 149 0.88 -12.04 -17.82
N LYS A 150 1.64 -11.12 -18.42
CA LYS A 150 1.72 -9.71 -17.98
C LYS A 150 0.37 -9.00 -18.06
N THR A 151 -0.32 -9.08 -19.20
CA THR A 151 -1.64 -8.45 -19.38
C THR A 151 -2.68 -9.03 -18.42
N GLN A 152 -2.70 -10.35 -18.25
CA GLN A 152 -3.61 -11.03 -17.34
C GLN A 152 -3.35 -10.64 -15.88
N ALA A 153 -2.10 -10.74 -15.41
CA ALA A 153 -1.74 -10.40 -14.04
C ALA A 153 -2.06 -8.94 -13.70
N GLN A 154 -1.75 -8.01 -14.61
CA GLN A 154 -2.08 -6.60 -14.44
C GLN A 154 -3.59 -6.38 -14.32
N THR A 155 -4.38 -6.99 -15.21
CA THR A 155 -5.84 -6.87 -15.20
C THR A 155 -6.45 -7.41 -13.91
N GLU A 156 -5.98 -8.58 -13.47
CA GLU A 156 -6.40 -9.21 -12.21
C GLU A 156 -6.05 -8.34 -11.00
N ILE A 157 -4.83 -7.78 -10.94
CA ILE A 157 -4.42 -6.89 -9.85
C ILE A 157 -5.27 -5.62 -9.82
N LEU A 158 -5.51 -4.98 -10.96
CA LEU A 158 -6.36 -3.78 -11.02
C LEU A 158 -7.80 -4.08 -10.56
N SER A 159 -8.31 -5.28 -10.85
CA SER A 159 -9.65 -5.68 -10.41
C SER A 159 -9.80 -5.76 -8.89
N ILE A 160 -8.74 -6.06 -8.14
CA ILE A 160 -8.73 -6.03 -6.66
C ILE A 160 -9.05 -4.63 -6.14
N PHE A 161 -8.66 -3.59 -6.88
CA PHE A 161 -8.88 -2.19 -6.54
C PHE A 161 -10.14 -1.62 -7.23
N GLU A 162 -11.03 -2.47 -7.74
CA GLU A 162 -12.25 -2.09 -8.45
C GLU A 162 -11.98 -1.26 -9.72
N ILE A 163 -10.80 -1.44 -10.35
CA ILE A 163 -10.38 -0.70 -11.54
C ILE A 163 -10.45 -1.61 -12.76
N SER A 164 -11.19 -1.17 -13.77
CA SER A 164 -11.21 -1.78 -15.10
C SER A 164 -10.83 -0.73 -16.15
N LYS A 165 -9.70 -0.93 -16.82
CA LYS A 165 -9.19 -0.01 -17.84
C LYS A 165 -8.52 -0.77 -18.98
N GLU A 166 -9.09 -0.67 -20.17
CA GLU A 166 -8.46 -1.20 -21.37
C GLU A 166 -7.32 -0.29 -21.84
N GLY A 167 -6.27 -0.90 -22.39
CA GLY A 167 -5.16 -0.17 -23.01
C GLY A 167 -4.22 0.55 -22.05
N ILE A 168 -4.26 0.22 -20.75
CA ILE A 168 -3.24 0.68 -19.80
C ILE A 168 -1.86 0.13 -20.23
N PRO A 169 -0.79 0.95 -20.23
CA PRO A 169 0.57 0.46 -20.46
C PRO A 169 0.98 -0.61 -19.44
N GLU A 170 1.99 -1.41 -19.77
CA GLU A 170 2.56 -2.37 -18.81
C GLU A 170 2.98 -1.65 -17.52
N SER A 171 2.85 -2.32 -16.38
CA SER A 171 3.08 -1.70 -15.07
C SER A 171 4.44 -1.05 -14.94
N GLU A 172 5.50 -1.66 -15.48
CA GLU A 172 6.86 -1.11 -15.51
C GLU A 172 7.07 0.04 -16.51
N GLN A 173 6.01 0.56 -17.15
CA GLN A 173 6.04 1.79 -17.94
C GLN A 173 5.35 2.96 -17.24
N LEU A 174 4.62 2.68 -16.15
CA LEU A 174 3.89 3.67 -15.36
C LEU A 174 4.80 4.41 -14.39
N ASP A 175 4.46 5.66 -14.08
CA ASP A 175 5.30 6.60 -13.32
C ASP A 175 4.43 7.49 -12.43
N ILE A 176 4.55 7.35 -11.11
CA ILE A 176 3.68 8.05 -10.13
C ILE A 176 3.81 9.59 -10.20
N LEU A 177 4.91 10.10 -10.74
CA LEU A 177 5.16 11.54 -10.82
C LEU A 177 4.72 12.12 -12.17
N LYS A 178 4.18 11.31 -13.09
CA LYS A 178 3.66 11.79 -14.36
C LYS A 178 2.16 11.99 -14.31
N SER A 179 1.69 12.96 -15.09
CA SER A 179 0.26 13.18 -15.30
C SER A 179 -0.37 12.04 -16.11
N GLY A 180 -1.70 12.01 -16.14
CA GLY A 180 -2.49 11.05 -16.92
C GLY A 180 -3.12 9.96 -16.06
N ASP A 181 -4.25 9.43 -16.54
CA ASP A 181 -5.09 8.48 -15.82
C ASP A 181 -4.34 7.20 -15.41
N ASP A 182 -3.47 6.68 -16.28
CA ASP A 182 -2.72 5.44 -16.02
C ASP A 182 -1.78 5.59 -14.81
N ASN A 183 -1.16 6.77 -14.68
CA ASN A 183 -0.27 7.09 -13.57
C ASN A 183 -1.05 7.41 -12.29
N ALA A 184 -2.26 7.99 -12.41
CA ALA A 184 -3.18 8.15 -11.29
C ALA A 184 -3.60 6.80 -10.70
N ILE A 185 -3.83 5.78 -11.53
CA ILE A 185 -4.14 4.42 -11.08
C ILE A 185 -2.97 3.85 -10.26
N LEU A 186 -1.74 3.95 -10.77
CA LEU A 186 -0.56 3.49 -10.03
C LEU A 186 -0.45 4.20 -8.68
N LEU A 187 -0.65 5.52 -8.65
CA LEU A 187 -0.58 6.31 -7.42
C LEU A 187 -1.71 5.91 -6.44
N ALA A 188 -2.93 5.74 -6.91
CA ALA A 188 -4.07 5.30 -6.09
C ALA A 188 -3.81 3.95 -5.43
N VAL A 189 -3.33 2.97 -6.21
CA VAL A 189 -2.95 1.65 -5.69
C VAL A 189 -1.81 1.76 -4.66
N SER A 190 -0.80 2.59 -4.96
CA SER A 190 0.33 2.84 -4.04
C SER A 190 -0.13 3.38 -2.69
N VAL A 191 -1.04 4.37 -2.68
CA VAL A 191 -1.51 4.98 -1.43
C VAL A 191 -2.45 4.04 -0.65
N ILE A 192 -3.36 3.32 -1.33
CA ILE A 192 -4.24 2.33 -0.68
C ILE A 192 -3.41 1.24 0.02
N LEU A 193 -2.37 0.73 -0.65
CA LEU A 193 -1.48 -0.26 -0.05
C LEU A 193 -0.66 0.33 1.11
N GLN A 194 -0.23 1.58 1.01
CA GLN A 194 0.57 2.24 2.03
C GLN A 194 -0.22 2.49 3.33
N GLY A 195 -1.40 3.10 3.25
CA GLY A 195 -2.10 3.55 4.46
C GLY A 195 -1.18 4.33 5.41
N TYR A 196 -1.36 4.07 6.70
CA TYR A 196 -0.41 4.47 7.74
C TYR A 196 0.50 3.32 8.19
N LEU A 197 0.60 2.25 7.38
CA LEU A 197 1.40 1.07 7.72
C LEU A 197 2.88 1.40 7.84
N SER A 198 3.54 0.78 8.82
CA SER A 198 4.99 0.72 8.87
C SER A 198 5.55 0.00 7.64
N VAL A 199 6.84 0.19 7.36
CA VAL A 199 7.50 -0.48 6.22
C VAL A 199 7.41 -2.01 6.34
N SER A 200 7.51 -2.55 7.56
CA SER A 200 7.36 -3.99 7.81
C SER A 200 5.95 -4.48 7.50
N GLU A 201 4.92 -3.75 7.91
CA GLU A 201 3.52 -4.12 7.65
C GLU A 201 3.18 -3.99 6.16
N LEU A 202 3.67 -2.96 5.48
CA LEU A 202 3.54 -2.83 4.02
C LEU A 202 4.23 -4.00 3.30
N SER A 203 5.45 -4.35 3.70
CA SER A 203 6.18 -5.48 3.12
C SER A 203 5.44 -6.80 3.32
N GLU A 204 4.85 -7.01 4.49
CA GLU A 204 4.02 -8.17 4.80
C GLU A 204 2.73 -8.18 3.98
N LEU A 205 2.03 -7.05 3.87
CA LEU A 205 0.82 -6.89 3.06
C LEU A 205 1.09 -7.25 1.59
N LEU A 206 2.15 -6.70 0.99
CA LEU A 206 2.53 -6.99 -0.40
C LEU A 206 2.85 -8.46 -0.61
N ALA A 207 3.59 -9.09 0.32
CA ALA A 207 3.94 -10.50 0.22
C ALA A 207 2.71 -11.43 0.36
N ASN A 208 1.81 -11.10 1.29
CA ASN A 208 0.60 -11.88 1.53
C ASN A 208 -0.40 -11.74 0.37
N ILE A 209 -0.59 -10.54 -0.19
CA ILE A 209 -1.39 -10.35 -1.40
C ILE A 209 -0.79 -11.15 -2.56
N SER A 210 0.51 -11.01 -2.80
CA SER A 210 1.19 -11.73 -3.89
C SER A 210 1.10 -13.26 -3.75
N THR A 211 1.05 -13.77 -2.51
CA THR A 211 0.84 -15.20 -2.23
C THR A 211 -0.60 -15.63 -2.51
N ASP A 212 -1.58 -14.84 -2.06
CA ASP A 212 -3.01 -15.11 -2.20
C ASP A 212 -3.43 -15.16 -3.68
N ILE A 213 -3.03 -14.16 -4.47
CA ILE A 213 -3.43 -14.02 -5.87
C ILE A 213 -2.65 -14.94 -6.83
N ARG A 214 -1.59 -15.63 -6.35
CA ARG A 214 -0.60 -16.31 -7.21
C ARG A 214 -1.25 -17.27 -8.21
N GLU A 215 -2.20 -18.09 -7.75
CA GLU A 215 -2.74 -19.19 -8.55
C GLU A 215 -4.00 -18.83 -9.34
N ASP A 216 -4.83 -17.90 -8.85
CA ASP A 216 -6.14 -17.59 -9.42
C ASP A 216 -6.38 -16.10 -9.75
N GLY A 217 -5.45 -15.21 -9.39
CA GLY A 217 -5.56 -13.77 -9.62
C GLY A 217 -6.59 -13.07 -8.74
N ARG A 218 -7.09 -13.68 -7.67
CA ARG A 218 -8.15 -13.12 -6.81
C ARG A 218 -7.65 -12.90 -5.39
N LEU A 219 -7.98 -11.73 -4.83
CA LEU A 219 -7.77 -11.48 -3.42
C LEU A 219 -8.94 -12.05 -2.61
N ASN A 220 -8.78 -13.27 -2.12
CA ASN A 220 -9.79 -14.02 -1.36
C ASN A 220 -9.70 -13.78 0.15
N SER A 221 -8.56 -13.29 0.64
CA SER A 221 -8.36 -13.04 2.07
C SER A 221 -9.11 -11.81 2.57
N GLN A 222 -10.15 -12.04 3.38
CA GLN A 222 -10.94 -10.97 4.01
C GLN A 222 -10.06 -10.03 4.84
N THR A 223 -9.07 -10.56 5.57
CA THR A 223 -8.18 -9.72 6.39
C THR A 223 -7.34 -8.77 5.54
N LEU A 224 -6.80 -9.24 4.41
CA LEU A 224 -6.03 -8.38 3.50
C LEU A 224 -6.96 -7.34 2.85
N GLY A 225 -8.14 -7.77 2.40
CA GLY A 225 -9.17 -6.87 1.87
C GLY A 225 -9.58 -5.78 2.85
N SER A 226 -9.86 -6.16 4.12
CA SER A 226 -10.15 -5.22 5.21
C SER A 226 -9.02 -4.22 5.43
N THR A 227 -7.75 -4.66 5.37
CA THR A 227 -6.61 -3.74 5.45
C THR A 227 -6.63 -2.71 4.32
N LEU A 228 -6.93 -3.12 3.07
CA LEU A 228 -6.99 -2.19 1.94
C LEU A 228 -8.10 -1.15 2.12
N ILE A 229 -9.33 -1.55 2.47
CA ILE A 229 -10.44 -0.60 2.67
C ILE A 229 -10.24 0.26 3.91
N ASN A 230 -9.62 -0.26 4.97
CA ASN A 230 -9.25 0.52 6.15
C ASN A 230 -8.27 1.62 5.76
N ASN A 231 -7.17 1.28 5.08
CA ASN A 231 -6.20 2.24 4.58
C ASN A 231 -6.86 3.30 3.69
N ALA A 232 -7.66 2.87 2.71
CA ALA A 232 -8.30 3.79 1.77
C ALA A 232 -9.20 4.82 2.48
N ARG A 233 -9.95 4.40 3.51
CA ARG A 233 -10.86 5.29 4.24
C ARG A 233 -10.18 6.19 5.27
N THR A 234 -9.02 5.81 5.80
CA THR A 234 -8.34 6.61 6.84
C THR A 234 -7.30 7.57 6.27
N ILE A 235 -6.78 7.33 5.07
CA ILE A 235 -5.86 8.26 4.40
C ILE A 235 -6.56 9.59 4.11
N LYS A 236 -5.87 10.69 4.42
CA LYS A 236 -6.30 12.04 4.08
C LYS A 236 -5.79 12.46 2.70
N LEU A 237 -6.60 12.24 1.68
CA LEU A 237 -6.20 12.41 0.28
C LEU A 237 -5.66 13.81 -0.07
N GLU A 238 -6.25 14.87 0.51
CA GLU A 238 -5.77 16.25 0.34
C GLU A 238 -4.34 16.43 0.88
N GLU A 239 -4.06 15.91 2.09
CA GLU A 239 -2.71 15.95 2.66
C GLU A 239 -1.71 15.14 1.81
N VAL A 240 -2.12 13.99 1.27
CA VAL A 240 -1.25 13.19 0.36
C VAL A 240 -0.89 13.96 -0.89
N ARG A 241 -1.85 14.65 -1.52
CA ARG A 241 -1.60 15.50 -2.68
C ARG A 241 -0.59 16.60 -2.34
N ASP A 242 -0.84 17.34 -1.26
CA ASP A 242 0.04 18.42 -0.79
C ASP A 242 1.47 17.92 -0.54
N ASN A 243 1.62 16.72 0.04
CA ASN A 243 2.92 16.10 0.29
C ASN A 243 3.67 15.78 -1.01
N ILE A 244 2.99 15.22 -2.01
CA ILE A 244 3.60 14.87 -3.30
C ILE A 244 3.96 16.14 -4.08
N GLU A 245 3.09 17.15 -4.08
CA GLU A 245 3.34 18.44 -4.73
C GLU A 245 4.57 19.13 -4.11
N SER A 246 4.61 19.22 -2.77
CA SER A 246 5.76 19.74 -2.03
C SER A 246 7.04 18.98 -2.37
N ARG A 247 6.97 17.64 -2.43
CA ARG A 247 8.12 16.81 -2.80
C ARG A 247 8.59 17.05 -4.23
N CYS A 248 7.67 17.25 -5.18
CA CYS A 248 8.03 17.57 -6.56
C CYS A 248 8.72 18.92 -6.67
N GLU A 249 8.25 19.93 -5.94
CA GLU A 249 8.89 21.25 -5.87
C GLU A 249 10.31 21.17 -5.30
N GLU A 250 10.51 20.44 -4.19
CA GLU A 250 11.84 20.19 -3.60
C GLU A 250 12.82 19.54 -4.60
N LEU A 251 12.31 18.65 -5.45
CA LEU A 251 13.10 17.93 -6.46
C LEU A 251 13.25 18.72 -7.78
N GLY A 252 12.67 19.92 -7.87
CA GLY A 252 12.68 20.76 -9.06
C GLY A 252 11.93 20.13 -10.24
N LEU A 253 10.83 19.45 -9.97
CA LEU A 253 9.96 18.81 -10.97
C LEU A 253 8.73 19.68 -11.23
N ASN A 254 8.54 20.10 -12.47
CA ASN A 254 7.34 20.82 -12.91
C ASN A 254 6.34 19.81 -13.49
N THR A 255 5.70 19.04 -12.63
CA THR A 255 4.69 18.04 -13.01
C THR A 255 3.36 18.34 -12.33
N THR A 256 2.27 17.90 -12.95
CA THR A 256 0.93 17.96 -12.36
C THR A 256 0.60 16.59 -11.82
N ILE A 257 0.32 16.52 -10.52
CA ILE A 257 -0.06 15.27 -9.86
C ILE A 257 -1.41 14.80 -10.42
N PRO A 258 -1.49 13.57 -10.96
CA PRO A 258 -2.71 13.09 -11.59
C PRO A 258 -3.85 12.95 -10.55
N ASP A 259 -5.09 12.85 -11.03
CA ASP A 259 -6.29 12.71 -10.19
C ASP A 259 -6.43 11.26 -9.67
N PHE A 260 -5.61 10.93 -8.66
CA PHE A 260 -5.57 9.58 -8.07
C PHE A 260 -6.72 9.37 -7.08
N GLU A 261 -7.22 10.44 -6.47
CA GLU A 261 -8.31 10.47 -5.50
C GLU A 261 -9.59 9.89 -6.10
N LYS A 262 -9.85 10.18 -7.39
CA LYS A 262 -10.93 9.55 -8.13
C LYS A 262 -10.92 8.03 -8.01
N TYR A 263 -9.75 7.40 -8.16
CA TYR A 263 -9.63 5.94 -8.12
C TYR A 263 -9.65 5.39 -6.68
N VAL A 264 -9.15 6.15 -5.70
CA VAL A 264 -9.30 5.78 -4.29
C VAL A 264 -10.78 5.81 -3.86
N ASN A 265 -11.50 6.87 -4.21
CA ASN A 265 -12.93 6.98 -3.93
C ASN A 265 -13.74 5.91 -4.65
N GLN A 266 -13.41 5.61 -5.91
CA GLN A 266 -14.03 4.50 -6.64
C GLN A 266 -13.86 3.16 -5.91
N PHE A 267 -12.66 2.87 -5.41
CA PHE A 267 -12.41 1.67 -4.60
C PHE A 267 -13.27 1.67 -3.33
N ILE A 268 -13.31 2.77 -2.58
CA ILE A 268 -14.11 2.91 -1.35
C ILE A 268 -15.61 2.68 -1.61
N ASP A 269 -16.12 3.21 -2.72
CA ASP A 269 -17.55 3.16 -3.07
C ASP A 269 -17.99 1.80 -3.62
N SER A 270 -17.06 1.04 -4.22
CA SER A 270 -17.41 -0.16 -5.01
C SER A 270 -16.99 -1.46 -4.35
N THR A 271 -15.98 -1.46 -3.47
CA THR A 271 -15.44 -2.70 -2.92
C THR A 271 -16.39 -3.41 -1.97
N GLU A 272 -16.35 -4.74 -2.02
CA GLU A 272 -17.08 -5.60 -1.07
C GLU A 272 -16.29 -5.89 0.22
N PHE A 273 -15.04 -5.40 0.33
CA PHE A 273 -14.23 -5.59 1.53
C PHE A 273 -14.85 -4.91 2.76
N GLU A 274 -14.85 -5.62 3.88
CA GLU A 274 -15.44 -5.12 5.12
C GLU A 274 -14.49 -4.13 5.79
N PHE A 275 -14.96 -2.90 5.99
CA PHE A 275 -14.26 -1.92 6.81
C PHE A 275 -14.34 -2.31 8.29
N THR A 276 -13.19 -2.37 8.95
CA THR A 276 -13.05 -2.75 10.36
C THR A 276 -12.30 -1.72 11.18
N GLY A 277 -11.75 -0.67 10.55
CA GLY A 277 -10.99 0.41 11.18
C GLY A 277 -11.85 1.45 11.91
N PHE A 278 -12.81 1.01 12.71
CA PHE A 278 -13.64 1.91 13.52
C PHE A 278 -12.90 2.36 14.79
N ILE A 279 -13.23 3.56 15.29
CA ILE A 279 -12.80 3.97 16.63
C ILE A 279 -13.55 3.13 17.66
N GLU A 280 -12.80 2.48 18.55
CA GLU A 280 -13.39 1.65 19.60
C GLU A 280 -13.59 2.44 20.90
N TYR A 281 -14.68 2.13 21.60
CA TYR A 281 -15.03 2.71 22.89
C TYR A 281 -15.25 1.59 23.92
N PRO A 282 -14.17 1.06 24.54
CA PRO A 282 -14.26 -0.09 25.46
C PRO A 282 -15.13 0.21 26.68
N GLU A 283 -15.74 -0.80 27.30
CA GLU A 283 -16.61 -0.63 28.49
C GLU A 283 -15.87 -0.03 29.71
N THR A 284 -14.55 -0.23 29.79
CA THR A 284 -13.72 0.24 30.91
C THR A 284 -12.38 0.78 30.44
N GLY A 285 -11.81 1.71 31.21
CA GLY A 285 -10.43 2.17 31.07
C GLY A 285 -9.67 2.11 32.40
N LYS A 286 -8.56 2.85 32.47
CA LYS A 286 -7.67 2.92 33.64
C LYS A 286 -8.35 3.49 34.88
N HIS A 287 -9.40 4.29 34.69
CA HIS A 287 -10.10 5.02 35.75
C HIS A 287 -11.47 4.43 36.07
N GLY A 288 -11.79 3.22 35.58
CA GLY A 288 -13.05 2.54 35.84
C GLY A 288 -13.95 2.45 34.61
N ALA A 289 -15.27 2.54 34.79
CA ALA A 289 -16.22 2.49 33.68
C ALA A 289 -15.99 3.64 32.71
N ASN A 290 -16.19 3.39 31.42
CA ASN A 290 -15.94 4.37 30.37
C ASN A 290 -17.18 5.20 30.08
N ILE A 291 -17.07 6.53 30.14
CA ILE A 291 -18.15 7.44 29.79
C ILE A 291 -18.49 7.38 28.28
N LEU A 292 -17.57 6.89 27.44
CA LEU A 292 -17.77 6.69 26.01
C LEU A 292 -18.37 5.31 25.66
N ASP A 293 -18.59 4.42 26.62
CA ASP A 293 -19.36 3.19 26.38
C ASP A 293 -20.77 3.58 25.90
N LYS A 294 -21.10 3.22 24.66
CA LYS A 294 -22.37 3.62 24.02
C LYS A 294 -23.60 3.09 24.75
N THR A 295 -23.47 2.03 25.54
CA THR A 295 -24.59 1.34 26.19
C THR A 295 -24.88 1.83 27.61
N LYS A 296 -23.89 2.40 28.31
CA LYS A 296 -24.02 2.80 29.71
C LYS A 296 -24.46 4.24 29.88
N THR A 297 -25.66 4.44 30.43
CA THR A 297 -26.28 5.76 30.65
C THR A 297 -26.25 6.23 32.11
N ASP A 298 -26.11 5.32 33.07
CA ASP A 298 -26.25 5.67 34.49
C ASP A 298 -24.92 5.51 35.23
N TYR A 299 -24.56 6.54 35.99
CA TYR A 299 -23.31 6.65 36.74
C TYR A 299 -23.60 7.15 38.15
N ASN A 300 -22.83 6.73 39.14
CA ASN A 300 -22.86 7.34 40.48
C ASN A 300 -21.81 8.46 40.55
N ALA A 301 -21.87 9.29 41.57
CA ALA A 301 -20.70 10.12 41.93
C ALA A 301 -19.42 9.26 42.06
N GLY A 302 -18.32 9.69 41.45
CA GLY A 302 -17.08 8.93 41.40
C GLY A 302 -16.18 9.28 40.23
N THR A 303 -15.15 8.47 40.04
CA THR A 303 -14.14 8.61 38.98
C THR A 303 -14.40 7.61 37.85
N TYR A 304 -14.22 8.06 36.61
CA TYR A 304 -14.49 7.32 35.37
C TYR A 304 -13.45 7.60 34.29
N SER A 305 -13.40 6.71 33.30
CA SER A 305 -12.55 6.84 32.12
C SER A 305 -13.29 7.51 30.98
N MET A 306 -12.59 8.28 30.15
CA MET A 306 -12.97 8.66 28.79
C MET A 306 -11.96 8.00 27.85
N LYS A 307 -12.17 6.71 27.59
CA LYS A 307 -11.25 5.85 26.83
C LYS A 307 -11.73 5.67 25.39
N ALA A 308 -10.82 5.78 24.45
CA ALA A 308 -11.02 5.39 23.06
C ALA A 308 -9.77 4.69 22.51
N ILE A 309 -9.94 3.87 21.48
CA ILE A 309 -8.84 3.26 20.72
C ILE A 309 -9.00 3.70 19.27
N LEU A 310 -8.06 4.54 18.81
CA LEU A 310 -8.12 5.17 17.49
C LEU A 310 -7.22 4.43 16.50
N PRO A 311 -7.75 3.91 15.39
CA PRO A 311 -6.92 3.47 14.27
C PRO A 311 -6.09 4.62 13.68
N ASP A 312 -4.97 4.31 13.04
CA ASP A 312 -4.12 5.33 12.43
C ASP A 312 -4.86 6.08 11.30
N GLY A 313 -4.65 7.40 11.24
CA GLY A 313 -5.35 8.30 10.33
C GLY A 313 -6.70 8.81 10.84
N THR A 314 -7.23 8.26 11.93
CA THR A 314 -8.51 8.71 12.51
C THR A 314 -8.33 9.88 13.47
N ASN A 315 -9.37 10.72 13.57
CA ASN A 315 -9.44 11.85 14.49
C ASN A 315 -10.68 11.72 15.37
N LEU A 316 -10.61 12.20 16.61
CA LEU A 316 -11.73 12.15 17.55
C LEU A 316 -11.85 13.47 18.31
N LYS A 317 -13.07 14.02 18.31
CA LYS A 317 -13.48 15.09 19.22
C LYS A 317 -14.66 14.63 20.05
N VAL A 318 -14.65 14.96 21.33
CA VAL A 318 -15.74 14.66 22.26
C VAL A 318 -16.13 15.95 22.98
N LYS A 319 -17.38 16.37 22.82
CA LYS A 319 -17.93 17.48 23.60
C LYS A 319 -18.70 16.92 24.78
N ILE A 320 -18.34 17.35 25.98
CA ILE A 320 -19.09 17.08 27.21
C ILE A 320 -19.81 18.37 27.60
N SER A 321 -21.14 18.31 27.73
CA SER A 321 -21.99 19.46 28.07
C SER A 321 -22.92 19.09 29.23
N GLY A 322 -23.06 20.01 30.17
CA GLY A 322 -23.84 19.80 31.39
C GLY A 322 -23.04 20.19 32.61
N GLN A 323 -23.64 19.97 33.77
CA GLN A 323 -23.03 20.29 35.07
C GLN A 323 -22.52 19.01 35.74
N ASN A 324 -21.96 19.12 36.94
CA ASN A 324 -21.65 17.97 37.81
C ASN A 324 -20.55 17.03 37.29
N TRP A 325 -19.68 17.55 36.40
CA TRP A 325 -18.47 16.88 35.97
C TRP A 325 -17.26 17.81 36.02
N PHE A 326 -16.11 17.24 36.32
CA PHE A 326 -14.81 17.90 36.32
C PHE A 326 -13.72 16.86 36.08
N PHE A 327 -12.47 17.29 36.11
CA PHE A 327 -11.31 16.42 35.94
C PHE A 327 -10.13 16.99 36.74
N PRO A 328 -9.13 16.16 37.09
CA PRO A 328 -7.96 16.64 37.81
C PRO A 328 -7.23 17.71 37.01
N ALA A 329 -6.72 18.74 37.69
CA ALA A 329 -6.02 19.86 37.05
C ALA A 329 -4.76 19.44 36.26
N PHE A 330 -4.19 18.28 36.59
CA PHE A 330 -3.03 17.71 35.91
C PHE A 330 -3.29 16.23 35.60
N GLN A 331 -3.14 15.86 34.34
CA GLN A 331 -3.15 14.49 33.86
C GLN A 331 -2.12 14.37 32.73
N ASP A 332 -1.17 13.45 32.88
CA ASP A 332 -0.10 13.26 31.90
C ASP A 332 -0.44 12.10 30.95
N ASN A 333 -0.02 12.22 29.69
CA ASN A 333 -0.08 11.16 28.67
C ASN A 333 -1.48 10.58 28.40
N THR A 334 -2.53 11.38 28.58
CA THR A 334 -3.92 10.98 28.35
C THR A 334 -4.23 10.74 26.87
N GLY A 335 -3.52 11.43 25.98
CA GLY A 335 -3.85 11.48 24.55
C GLY A 335 -5.02 12.42 24.22
N TRP A 336 -5.40 13.28 25.16
CA TRP A 336 -6.45 14.27 24.99
C TRP A 336 -5.94 15.68 25.33
N GLU A 337 -6.37 16.66 24.54
CA GLU A 337 -6.37 18.08 24.90
C GLU A 337 -7.81 18.56 25.05
N HIS A 338 -8.02 19.73 25.67
CA HIS A 338 -9.36 20.28 25.84
C HIS A 338 -9.42 21.78 25.56
N SER A 339 -10.56 22.24 25.08
CA SER A 339 -10.87 23.66 24.90
C SER A 339 -10.99 24.40 26.24
N ASP A 340 -11.04 25.73 26.18
CA ASP A 340 -11.56 26.54 27.27
C ASP A 340 -13.02 26.19 27.59
N TRP A 341 -13.46 26.55 28.80
CA TRP A 341 -14.83 26.34 29.24
C TRP A 341 -15.79 27.25 28.47
N ASN A 342 -16.90 26.68 27.99
CA ASN A 342 -17.98 27.41 27.37
C ASN A 342 -19.14 27.59 28.36
N ASP A 343 -19.31 28.83 28.84
CA ASP A 343 -20.37 29.19 29.79
C ASP A 343 -21.79 29.15 29.20
N SER A 344 -21.95 29.20 27.87
CA SER A 344 -23.28 29.25 27.25
C SER A 344 -24.06 27.95 27.36
N ASP A 345 -23.36 26.81 27.37
CA ASP A 345 -23.93 25.46 27.41
C ASP A 345 -23.20 24.53 28.39
N ASN A 346 -22.40 25.11 29.29
CA ASN A 346 -21.61 24.41 30.31
C ASN A 346 -20.80 23.25 29.71
N SER A 347 -19.93 23.54 28.75
CA SER A 347 -19.23 22.49 27.98
C SER A 347 -17.74 22.71 27.79
N ARG A 348 -17.05 21.61 27.46
CA ARG A 348 -15.73 21.61 26.81
C ARG A 348 -15.71 20.62 25.67
N ILE A 349 -14.83 20.89 24.71
CA ILE A 349 -14.47 19.96 23.65
C ILE A 349 -13.11 19.36 24.00
N PHE A 350 -13.05 18.04 23.99
CA PHE A 350 -11.84 17.26 24.10
C PHE A 350 -11.43 16.79 22.71
N THR A 351 -10.16 16.95 22.35
CA THR A 351 -9.62 16.54 21.05
C THR A 351 -8.53 15.50 21.29
N ALA A 352 -8.59 14.37 20.58
CA ALA A 352 -7.52 13.38 20.61
C ALA A 352 -6.24 13.97 20.01
N THR A 353 -5.11 13.80 20.68
CA THR A 353 -3.79 14.31 20.25
C THR A 353 -2.91 13.25 19.60
N LYS A 354 -3.37 11.99 19.60
CA LYS A 354 -2.70 10.84 19.01
C LYS A 354 -3.69 9.72 18.72
N THR A 355 -3.27 8.78 17.89
CA THR A 355 -3.96 7.51 17.64
C THR A 355 -3.55 6.45 18.68
N GLY A 356 -4.13 5.26 18.59
CA GLY A 356 -3.98 4.17 19.55
C GLY A 356 -4.84 4.38 20.80
N GLU A 357 -4.39 3.83 21.93
CA GLU A 357 -5.12 3.95 23.19
C GLU A 357 -4.95 5.35 23.82
N ILE A 358 -6.08 6.02 24.03
CA ILE A 358 -6.19 7.28 24.76
C ILE A 358 -7.20 7.12 25.90
N ASP A 359 -6.94 7.74 27.05
CA ASP A 359 -7.76 7.61 28.25
C ASP A 359 -7.59 8.84 29.12
N PHE A 360 -8.71 9.38 29.61
CA PHE A 360 -8.75 10.61 30.40
C PHE A 360 -9.63 10.40 31.63
N GLU A 361 -9.19 10.91 32.77
CA GLU A 361 -9.93 10.83 34.03
C GLU A 361 -11.02 11.90 34.07
N ILE A 362 -12.26 11.46 34.29
CA ILE A 362 -13.43 12.31 34.51
C ILE A 362 -14.03 11.99 35.87
N LEU A 363 -14.38 13.02 36.63
CA LEU A 363 -15.05 12.89 37.92
C LEU A 363 -16.47 13.42 37.81
N PHE A 364 -17.41 12.65 38.38
CA PHE A 364 -18.80 13.05 38.56
C PHE A 364 -19.08 13.31 40.04
N GLU A 365 -19.83 14.38 40.31
CA GLU A 365 -20.31 14.72 41.65
C GLU A 365 -21.84 14.79 41.66
N SER A 366 -22.48 14.11 42.62
CA SER A 366 -23.91 14.25 42.85
C SER A 366 -24.15 15.46 43.77
N TYR A 367 -24.65 16.57 43.22
CA TYR A 367 -25.11 17.69 44.05
C TYR A 367 -26.55 17.43 44.51
N GLN A 368 -26.81 17.52 45.82
CA GLN A 368 -28.17 17.39 46.38
C GLN A 368 -29.06 18.64 46.16
N ASP A 369 -28.56 19.65 45.44
CA ASP A 369 -29.31 20.87 45.15
C ASP A 369 -30.22 20.67 43.94
N SER A 370 -31.53 20.76 44.16
CA SER A 370 -32.60 20.59 43.17
C SER A 370 -32.56 21.57 41.98
N THR A 371 -31.64 22.52 41.96
CA THR A 371 -31.50 23.52 40.88
C THR A 371 -30.52 23.09 39.77
N TRP A 372 -29.74 22.04 39.96
CA TRP A 372 -28.73 21.56 39.01
C TRP A 372 -29.19 20.30 38.30
N SER A 373 -28.90 20.20 37.00
CA SER A 373 -29.22 19.01 36.21
C SER A 373 -28.14 17.96 36.41
N ASN A 374 -28.53 16.76 36.83
CA ASN A 374 -27.65 15.58 36.87
C ASN A 374 -27.44 14.93 35.50
N ASN A 375 -28.03 15.50 34.44
CA ASN A 375 -27.87 15.00 33.09
C ASN A 375 -26.69 15.69 32.40
N ILE A 376 -25.80 14.88 31.84
CA ILE A 376 -24.65 15.29 31.04
C ILE A 376 -24.84 14.74 29.62
N LYS A 377 -24.61 15.58 28.63
CA LYS A 377 -24.63 15.20 27.21
C LYS A 377 -23.23 15.03 26.68
N ILE A 378 -23.01 13.90 26.04
CA ILE A 378 -21.76 13.54 25.36
C ILE A 378 -22.05 13.55 23.86
N PHE A 379 -21.34 14.38 23.11
CA PHE A 379 -21.39 14.43 21.65
C PHE A 379 -20.04 13.96 21.12
N VAL A 380 -20.04 13.02 20.19
CA VAL A 380 -18.82 12.45 19.63
C VAL A 380 -18.77 12.75 18.15
N TYR A 381 -17.61 13.22 17.70
CA TYR A 381 -17.33 13.59 16.32
C TYR A 381 -16.10 12.78 15.88
N GLU A 382 -16.31 11.86 14.95
CA GLU A 382 -15.25 10.99 14.42
C GLU A 382 -14.79 11.57 13.07
N ASN A 383 -13.49 11.49 12.76
CA ASN A 383 -12.92 11.84 11.46
C ASN A 383 -13.28 13.24 10.92
N ASP A 384 -13.26 14.24 11.82
CA ASP A 384 -13.56 15.64 11.52
C ASP A 384 -14.98 15.92 10.99
N ASP A 385 -15.93 15.01 11.23
CA ASP A 385 -17.34 15.25 10.97
C ASP A 385 -17.83 16.52 11.68
N LEU A 386 -18.57 17.35 10.92
CA LEU A 386 -19.11 18.62 11.42
C LEU A 386 -20.27 18.42 12.40
N GLU A 387 -20.99 17.30 12.25
CA GLU A 387 -22.10 16.88 13.10
C GLU A 387 -21.68 15.68 13.96
N PRO A 388 -22.26 15.50 15.16
CA PRO A 388 -21.89 14.37 15.99
C PRO A 388 -22.30 13.05 15.32
N THR A 389 -21.35 12.14 15.17
CA THR A 389 -21.59 10.78 14.64
C THR A 389 -22.50 9.99 15.58
N TRP A 390 -22.40 10.27 16.88
CA TRP A 390 -23.37 9.83 17.86
C TRP A 390 -23.38 10.76 19.08
N LEU A 391 -24.48 10.72 19.82
CA LEU A 391 -24.62 11.41 21.09
C LEU A 391 -25.29 10.51 22.12
N LYS A 392 -25.00 10.77 23.39
CA LYS A 392 -25.60 10.08 24.53
C LYS A 392 -25.87 11.08 25.65
N GLU A 393 -26.98 10.89 26.35
CA GLU A 393 -27.24 11.54 27.63
C GLU A 393 -26.97 10.54 28.74
N ILE A 394 -26.22 10.97 29.76
CA ILE A 394 -25.95 10.19 30.96
C ILE A 394 -26.54 10.88 32.18
N THR A 395 -26.95 10.10 33.17
CA THR A 395 -27.47 10.58 34.45
C THR A 395 -26.50 10.20 35.56
N VAL A 396 -26.17 11.19 36.41
CA VAL A 396 -25.36 11.00 37.62
C VAL A 396 -26.27 10.93 38.85
N GLU A 397 -26.29 9.78 39.51
CA GLU A 397 -27.01 9.56 40.77
C GLU A 397 -26.22 9.98 42.01
#